data_AF-A0A966XM43-F1
#
_entry.id   AF-A0A966XM43-F1
#
_cell.length_a   1.000
_cell.length_b   1.000
_cell.length_c   1.000
_cell.angle_alpha   90.00
_cell.angle_beta   90.00
_cell.angle_gamma   90.00
#
_symmetry.space_group_name_H-M   'P 1'
#
loop_
_entity.id
_entity.type
_entity.pdbx_description
1 polymer ?
#
loop_
_entity_poly.entity_id
_entity_poly.type
_entity_poly.pdbx_seq_one_letter_code
_entity_poly.pdbx_strand_id
1 'polypeptide(L)'
;MNIKAVIDEGSLYLKEISDSPKLDAQLLLCNVLNIDRVSLFLSYEKEIDELMKARFDALLERRRLREPLNYIIGKREFYSNNF
;
A
#
# COMPACT_ATOMS: atom_id res chain seq x y z
N MET A 1 -7.18 -13.03 6.22
CA MET A 1 -7.83 -11.86 5.57
C MET A 1 -7.20 -11.65 4.20
N ASN A 2 -7.98 -11.34 3.17
CA ASN A 2 -7.44 -11.21 1.81
C ASN A 2 -6.85 -9.81 1.54
N ILE A 3 -5.95 -9.74 0.55
CA ILE A 3 -5.22 -8.52 0.17
C ILE A 3 -6.19 -7.37 -0.18
N LYS A 4 -7.30 -7.67 -0.86
CA LYS A 4 -8.29 -6.65 -1.21
C LYS A 4 -8.89 -5.99 0.04
N ALA A 5 -9.31 -6.78 1.02
CA ALA A 5 -9.88 -6.27 2.26
C ALA A 5 -8.87 -5.40 3.04
N VAL A 6 -7.59 -5.77 3.02
CA VAL A 6 -6.51 -5.02 3.69
C VAL A 6 -6.33 -3.64 3.03
N ILE A 7 -6.38 -3.58 1.71
CA ILE A 7 -6.30 -2.32 0.97
C ILE A 7 -7.52 -1.44 1.26
N ASP A 8 -8.72 -2.03 1.26
CA ASP A 8 -9.96 -1.29 1.51
C ASP A 8 -9.99 -0.73 2.96
N GLU A 9 -9.50 -1.50 3.95
CA GLU A 9 -9.31 -1.04 5.34
C GLU A 9 -8.29 0.11 5.42
N GLY A 10 -7.11 -0.07 4.83
CA GLY A 10 -6.08 0.98 4.79
C GLY A 10 -6.55 2.24 4.06
N SER A 11 -7.34 2.09 2.99
CA SER A 11 -7.95 3.23 2.30
C SER A 11 -8.93 3.98 3.19
N LEU A 12 -9.72 3.29 4.01
CA LEU A 12 -10.61 3.96 4.96
C LEU A 12 -9.81 4.71 6.02
N TYR A 13 -8.70 4.12 6.49
CA TYR A 13 -7.81 4.71 7.47
C TYR A 13 -7.15 6.02 7.00
N LEU A 14 -6.85 6.13 5.70
CA LEU A 14 -6.20 7.31 5.10
C LEU A 14 -7.18 8.34 4.52
N LYS A 15 -8.49 8.12 4.61
CA LYS A 15 -9.52 8.91 3.91
C LYS A 15 -9.44 10.42 4.19
N GLU A 16 -9.11 10.81 5.41
CA GLU A 16 -9.09 12.22 5.84
C GLU A 16 -7.76 12.94 5.56
N ILE A 17 -6.72 12.21 5.12
CA ILE A 17 -5.36 12.76 4.97
C ILE A 17 -4.76 12.60 3.57
N SER A 18 -5.40 11.82 2.70
CA SER A 18 -4.96 11.56 1.33
C SER A 18 -6.08 11.85 0.35
N ASP A 19 -5.75 12.54 -0.74
CA ASP A 19 -6.67 12.77 -1.87
C ASP A 19 -6.91 11.48 -2.69
N SER A 20 -6.05 10.48 -2.51
CA SER A 20 -6.15 9.19 -3.22
C SER A 20 -5.87 8.01 -2.27
N PRO A 21 -6.68 7.82 -1.22
CA PRO A 21 -6.36 6.94 -0.11
C PRO A 21 -6.22 5.46 -0.52
N LYS A 22 -6.99 5.02 -1.52
CA LYS A 22 -6.88 3.67 -2.08
C LYS A 22 -5.58 3.46 -2.85
N LEU A 23 -5.11 4.49 -3.55
CA LEU A 23 -3.84 4.43 -4.28
C LEU A 23 -2.67 4.40 -3.29
N ASP A 24 -2.70 5.25 -2.26
CA ASP A 24 -1.70 5.25 -1.19
C ASP A 24 -1.62 3.86 -0.53
N ALA A 25 -2.77 3.29 -0.11
CA ALA A 25 -2.81 1.95 0.48
C ALA A 25 -2.24 0.87 -0.46
N GLN A 26 -2.56 0.92 -1.76
CA GLN A 26 -1.97 0.00 -2.75
C GLN A 26 -0.45 0.13 -2.85
N LEU A 27 0.07 1.36 -2.93
CA LEU A 27 1.51 1.62 -3.07
C LEU A 27 2.29 1.21 -1.83
N LEU A 28 1.74 1.47 -0.65
CA LEU A 28 2.30 1.00 0.62
C LEU A 28 2.33 -0.54 0.68
N LEU A 29 1.25 -1.21 0.28
CA LEU A 29 1.22 -2.67 0.30
C LEU A 29 2.14 -3.30 -0.76
N CYS A 30 2.22 -2.72 -1.96
CA CYS A 30 3.21 -3.07 -2.98
C CYS A 30 4.64 -2.99 -2.42
N ASN A 31 4.95 -1.94 -1.65
CA ASN A 31 6.25 -1.77 -1.03
C ASN A 31 6.57 -2.89 -0.04
N VAL A 32 5.61 -3.25 0.83
CA VAL A 32 5.75 -4.33 1.82
C VAL A 32 5.91 -5.70 1.16
N LEU A 33 5.07 -6.00 0.17
CA LEU A 33 5.07 -7.29 -0.52
C LEU A 33 6.18 -7.40 -1.58
N ASN A 34 6.88 -6.31 -1.88
CA ASN A 34 7.91 -6.25 -2.90
C ASN A 34 7.39 -6.67 -4.30
N ILE A 35 6.24 -6.12 -4.70
CA ILE A 35 5.62 -6.40 -5.99
C ILE A 35 5.10 -5.12 -6.65
N ASP A 36 4.92 -5.15 -7.96
CA ASP A 36 4.25 -4.09 -8.70
C ASP A 36 2.73 -4.13 -8.52
N ARG A 37 2.04 -3.11 -9.05
CA ARG A 37 0.57 -2.99 -8.92
C ARG A 37 -0.19 -4.07 -9.68
N VAL A 38 0.27 -4.48 -10.86
CA VAL A 38 -0.36 -5.54 -11.66
C VAL A 38 -0.32 -6.85 -10.89
N SER A 39 0.84 -7.21 -10.35
CA SER A 39 1.04 -8.36 -9.48
C SER A 39 0.18 -8.30 -8.21
N LEU A 40 0.00 -7.10 -7.63
CA LEU A 40 -0.90 -6.88 -6.51
C LEU A 40 -2.35 -7.18 -6.89
N PHE A 41 -2.85 -6.64 -8.02
CA PHE A 41 -4.21 -6.89 -8.51
C PHE A 41 -4.49 -8.38 -8.72
N LEU A 42 -3.55 -9.12 -9.29
CA LEU A 42 -3.66 -10.58 -9.48
C LEU A 42 -3.70 -11.37 -8.15
N SER A 43 -3.34 -10.73 -7.04
CA SER A 43 -3.26 -11.35 -5.72
C SER A 43 -4.41 -10.92 -4.78
N TYR A 44 -5.40 -10.17 -5.24
CA TYR A 44 -6.46 -9.59 -4.39
C TYR A 44 -7.22 -10.60 -3.51
N GLU A 45 -7.49 -11.79 -4.06
CA GLU A 45 -8.19 -12.86 -3.33
C GLU A 45 -7.26 -13.71 -2.45
N LYS A 46 -5.93 -13.53 -2.56
CA LYS A 46 -4.97 -14.24 -1.73
C LYS A 46 -4.97 -13.67 -0.32
N GLU A 47 -4.72 -14.54 0.65
CA GLU A 47 -4.51 -14.13 2.03
C GLU A 47 -3.19 -13.40 2.20
N ILE A 48 -3.20 -12.40 3.08
CA ILE A 48 -1.97 -11.75 3.53
C ILE A 48 -1.43 -12.46 4.76
N ASP A 49 -0.12 -12.62 4.82
CA ASP A 49 0.59 -13.07 6.01
C ASP A 49 0.53 -11.99 7.13
N GLU A 50 0.44 -12.41 8.39
CA GLU A 50 0.30 -11.50 9.53
C GLU A 50 1.50 -10.55 9.69
N LEU A 51 2.72 -11.01 9.42
CA LEU A 51 3.92 -10.17 9.47
C LEU A 51 3.88 -9.10 8.38
N MET A 52 3.40 -9.46 7.18
CA MET A 52 3.23 -8.49 6.09
C MET A 52 2.13 -7.49 6.41
N LYS A 53 1.01 -7.93 7.01
CA LYS A 53 -0.03 -7.01 7.48
C LYS A 53 0.52 -6.05 8.53
N ALA A 54 1.27 -6.53 9.52
CA ALA A 54 1.85 -5.69 10.56
C ALA A 54 2.82 -4.64 9.99
N ARG A 55 3.63 -5.01 9.00
CA ARG A 55 4.50 -4.07 8.27
C ARG A 55 3.69 -3.02 7.51
N PHE A 56 2.61 -3.43 6.86
CA PHE A 56 1.70 -2.51 6.16
C PHE A 56 1.03 -1.51 7.12
N ASP A 57 0.53 -1.99 8.26
CA ASP A 57 -0.08 -1.15 9.29
C ASP A 57 0.91 -0.09 9.81
N ALA A 58 2.19 -0.45 9.99
CA ALA A 58 3.23 0.50 10.38
C ALA A 58 3.48 1.60 9.33
N LEU A 59 3.39 1.26 8.03
CA LEU A 59 3.51 2.26 6.97
C LEU A 59 2.27 3.16 6.84
N LEU A 60 1.08 2.60 7.07
CA LEU A 60 -0.16 3.37 7.14
C LEU A 60 -0.09 4.43 8.24
N GLU A 61 0.47 4.09 9.40
CA GLU A 61 0.61 5.04 10.51
C GLU A 61 1.53 6.21 10.15
N ARG A 62 2.69 5.91 9.54
CA ARG A 62 3.59 6.95 9.01
C ARG A 62 2.86 7.86 8.03
N ARG A 63 2.09 7.29 7.10
CA ARG A 63 1.33 8.06 6.11
C ARG A 63 0.26 8.92 6.78
N ARG A 64 -0.43 8.41 7.81
CA ARG A 64 -1.44 9.14 8.58
C ARG A 64 -0.86 10.31 9.35
N LEU A 65 0.38 10.19 9.84
CA LEU A 65 1.17 11.28 10.41
C LEU A 65 1.65 12.31 9.37
N ARG A 66 1.08 12.28 8.17
CA ARG A 66 1.37 13.17 7.04
C ARG A 66 2.81 13.08 6.54
N GLU A 67 3.51 11.97 6.82
CA GLU A 67 4.76 11.69 6.14
C GLU A 67 4.48 11.54 4.63
N PRO A 68 5.23 12.23 3.76
CA PRO A 68 4.96 12.14 2.33
C PRO A 68 5.28 10.74 1.81
N LEU A 69 4.42 10.22 0.94
CA LEU A 69 4.42 8.82 0.53
C LEU A 69 5.78 8.34 0.00
N ASN A 70 6.47 9.17 -0.79
CA ASN A 70 7.79 8.88 -1.37
C ASN A 70 8.90 8.67 -0.33
N TYR A 71 8.81 9.25 0.87
CA TYR A 71 9.75 8.99 1.96
C TYR A 71 9.45 7.66 2.67
N ILE A 72 8.18 7.23 2.68
CA ILE A 72 7.76 5.96 3.27
C ILE A 72 8.19 4.79 2.38
N ILE A 73 7.87 4.86 1.09
CA ILE A 73 8.19 3.80 0.12
C ILE A 73 9.66 3.84 -0.35
N GLY A 74 10.35 4.95 -0.09
CA GLY A 74 11.69 5.25 -0.60
C GLY A 74 11.72 5.49 -2.11
N LYS A 75 12.90 5.77 -2.67
CA LYS A 75 13.13 5.78 -4.13
C LYS A 75 13.11 4.34 -4.66
N ARG A 76 11.96 3.68 -4.60
CA ARG A 76 11.72 2.50 -5.41
C ARG A 76 11.07 2.97 -6.69
N GLU A 77 11.84 2.91 -7.76
CA GLU A 77 11.47 3.35 -9.10
C GLU A 77 10.12 2.74 -9.51
N PHE A 78 9.04 3.47 -9.24
CA PHE A 78 7.78 3.34 -9.95
C PHE A 78 7.82 4.27 -11.16
N TYR A 79 8.88 4.15 -11.96
CA TYR A 79 8.85 4.58 -13.35
C TYR A 79 8.58 3.34 -14.18
N SER A 80 7.31 3.01 -14.37
CA SER A 80 6.91 2.32 -15.60
C SER A 80 7.13 3.29 -16.76
N ASN A 81 8.38 3.47 -17.16
CA ASN A 81 8.67 3.81 -18.55
C ASN A 81 8.42 2.53 -19.33
N ASN A 82 7.22 2.42 -19.89
CA ASN A 82 6.96 1.81 -21.18
C ASN A 82 5.56 2.28 -21.58
N PHE A 83 5.56 3.31 -22.43
CA PHE A 83 4.46 3.62 -23.34
C PHE A 83 4.30 2.48 -24.35
#